data_AF-A0A2V9MQ72-F1
#
_entry.id   AF-A0A2V9MQ72-F1
#
_cell.length_a   1.000
_cell.length_b   1.000
_cell.length_c   1.000
_cell.angle_alpha   90.00
_cell.angle_beta   90.00
_cell.angle_gamma   90.00
#
_symmetry.space_group_name_H-M   'P 1'
#
loop_
_entity.id
_entity.type
_entity.pdbx_description
1 polymer ?
#
loop_
_entity_poly.entity_id
_entity_poly.type
_entity_poly.pdbx_seq_one_letter_code
_entity_poly.pdbx_strand_id
1 'polypeptide(L)'
;MYRGFRDLRVYQLAYKLAVEIFVESKAFPKEERYSLTDQLRRCSRGVPANLAEGYRKRRYRNMFISKMVDSDAEGAETRVWLDFARDCGYLPQERHPYLTKGYEELGEMLGQHHQ
;
A
#
# COMPACT_ATOMS: atom_id res chain seq x y z
N MET A 1 13.43 18.22 10.93
CA MET A 1 12.75 18.76 9.73
C MET A 1 12.84 17.73 8.62
N TYR A 2 11.72 17.23 8.11
CA TYR A 2 11.72 16.30 6.98
C TYR A 2 12.27 17.00 5.73
N ARG A 3 13.24 16.39 5.04
CA ARG A 3 13.84 16.91 3.79
C ARG A 3 13.01 16.54 2.56
N GLY A 4 12.07 15.60 2.69
CA GLY A 4 11.11 15.24 1.65
C GLY A 4 10.12 14.17 2.10
N PHE A 5 9.24 13.76 1.19
CA PHE A 5 8.26 12.69 1.45
C PHE A 5 8.92 11.36 1.86
N ARG A 6 10.16 11.11 1.42
CA ARG A 6 10.93 9.91 1.77
C ARG A 6 11.28 9.79 3.25
N ASP A 7 11.24 10.89 3.98
CA ASP A 7 11.52 10.89 5.41
C ASP A 7 10.25 10.67 6.25
N LEU A 8 9.06 10.67 5.62
CA LEU A 8 7.80 10.41 6.30
C LEU A 8 7.75 8.92 6.69
N ARG A 9 7.46 8.64 7.96
CA ARG A 9 7.30 7.25 8.46
C ARG A 9 6.24 6.48 7.67
N VAL A 10 5.11 7.11 7.37
CA VAL A 10 4.01 6.50 6.59
C VAL A 10 4.48 6.12 5.18
N TYR A 11 5.32 6.94 4.55
CA TYR A 11 5.89 6.61 3.24
C TYR A 11 6.88 5.45 3.31
N GLN A 12 7.76 5.45 4.32
CA GLN A 12 8.76 4.39 4.50
C GLN A 12 8.09 3.03 4.72
N LEU A 13 7.04 2.99 5.55
CA LEU A 13 6.25 1.79 5.78
C LEU A 13 5.55 1.33 4.49
N ALA A 14 4.85 2.24 3.80
CA ALA A 14 4.15 1.91 2.56
C ALA A 14 5.09 1.40 1.47
N TYR A 15 6.25 2.04 1.29
CA TYR A 15 7.24 1.61 0.33
C TYR A 15 7.84 0.24 0.68
N LYS A 16 8.15 0.01 1.97
CA LYS A 16 8.64 -1.29 2.45
C LYS A 16 7.64 -2.41 2.14
N LEU A 17 6.37 -2.23 2.53
CA LEU A 17 5.32 -3.23 2.30
C LEU A 17 5.11 -3.51 0.81
N ALA A 18 5.11 -2.48 -0.04
CA ALA A 18 4.99 -2.67 -1.49
C ALA A 18 6.17 -3.44 -2.10
N VAL A 19 7.39 -3.25 -1.59
CA VAL A 19 8.56 -4.02 -2.01
C VAL A 19 8.45 -5.48 -1.55
N GLU A 20 8.03 -5.72 -0.31
CA GLU A 20 7.82 -7.08 0.20
C GLU A 20 6.75 -7.82 -0.61
N ILE A 21 5.60 -7.19 -0.88
CA ILE A 21 4.56 -7.74 -1.76
C ILE A 21 5.12 -8.10 -3.14
N PHE A 22 5.97 -7.25 -3.72
CA PHE A 22 6.60 -7.56 -5.00
C PHE A 22 7.49 -8.80 -4.90
N VAL A 23 8.22 -8.99 -3.80
CA VAL A 23 9.06 -10.17 -3.58
C VAL A 23 8.22 -11.42 -3.40
N GLU A 24 7.21 -11.40 -2.52
CA GLU A 24 6.31 -12.54 -2.28
C GLU A 24 5.62 -13.00 -3.57
N SER A 25 5.09 -12.04 -4.34
CA SER A 25 4.36 -12.32 -5.59
C SER A 25 5.23 -12.88 -6.72
N LYS A 26 6.55 -13.02 -6.55
CA LYS A 26 7.39 -13.76 -7.51
C LYS A 26 7.15 -15.27 -7.47
N ALA A 27 6.65 -15.78 -6.35
CA ALA A 27 6.33 -17.19 -6.17
C ALA A 27 4.93 -17.57 -6.69
N PHE A 28 4.10 -16.58 -7.06
CA PHE A 28 2.73 -16.83 -7.49
C PHE A 28 2.69 -17.54 -8.85
N PRO A 29 1.60 -18.28 -9.16
CA PRO A 29 1.43 -18.94 -10.45
C PRO A 29 1.57 -17.97 -11.63
N LYS A 30 2.13 -18.46 -12.75
CA LYS A 30 2.37 -17.61 -13.94
C LYS A 30 1.06 -17.17 -14.60
N GLU A 31 0.01 -17.97 -14.43
CA GLU A 31 -1.35 -17.74 -14.90
C GLU A 31 -1.95 -16.49 -14.25
N GLU A 32 -1.59 -16.19 -13.00
CA GLU A 32 -2.04 -15.02 -12.25
C GLU A 32 -1.27 -13.74 -12.56
N ARG A 33 -0.27 -13.80 -13.46
CA ARG A 33 0.63 -12.67 -13.75
C ARG A 33 -0.10 -11.41 -14.15
N TYR A 34 -1.15 -11.53 -14.98
CA TYR A 34 -1.96 -10.41 -15.48
C TYR A 34 -3.32 -10.29 -14.77
N SER A 35 -3.50 -11.03 -13.68
CA SER A 35 -4.70 -11.07 -12.86
C SER A 35 -4.31 -10.63 -11.44
N LEU A 36 -4.34 -11.53 -10.45
CA LEU A 36 -4.10 -11.22 -9.04
C LEU A 36 -2.74 -10.56 -8.82
N THR A 37 -1.69 -11.05 -9.48
CA THR A 37 -0.33 -10.54 -9.30
C THR A 37 -0.20 -9.08 -9.75
N ASP A 38 -0.82 -8.71 -10.88
CA ASP A 38 -0.73 -7.35 -11.39
C ASP A 38 -1.52 -6.39 -10.49
N GLN A 39 -2.75 -6.76 -10.12
CA GLN A 39 -3.60 -5.94 -9.27
C GLN A 39 -2.95 -5.69 -7.91
N LEU A 40 -2.49 -6.76 -7.23
CA LEU A 40 -1.81 -6.65 -5.94
C LEU A 40 -0.56 -5.75 -6.00
N ARG A 41 0.22 -5.85 -7.06
CA ARG A 41 1.42 -5.00 -7.24
C ARG A 41 1.07 -3.55 -7.57
N ARG A 42 0.00 -3.31 -8.32
CA ARG A 42 -0.42 -1.96 -8.70
C ARG A 42 -0.95 -1.21 -7.49
N CYS A 43 -1.90 -1.79 -6.76
CA CYS A 43 -2.50 -1.10 -5.61
C CYS A 43 -1.49 -0.88 -4.47
N SER A 44 -0.66 -1.89 -4.17
CA SER A 44 0.38 -1.76 -3.14
C SER A 44 1.38 -0.63 -3.43
N ARG A 45 1.77 -0.43 -4.70
CA ARG A 45 2.65 0.66 -5.15
C ARG A 45 1.91 2.00 -5.27
N GLY A 46 0.59 1.97 -5.44
CA GLY A 46 -0.28 3.15 -5.47
C GLY A 46 -0.20 3.94 -4.17
N VAL A 47 -0.15 3.26 -3.02
CA VAL A 47 -0.07 3.92 -1.70
C VAL A 47 1.14 4.86 -1.55
N PRO A 48 2.41 4.40 -1.69
CA PRO A 48 3.56 5.30 -1.59
C PRO A 48 3.61 6.35 -2.71
N ALA A 49 3.03 6.07 -3.89
CA ALA A 49 2.92 7.04 -4.98
C ALA A 49 1.96 8.19 -4.62
N ASN A 50 0.76 7.87 -4.13
CA ASN A 50 -0.23 8.85 -3.69
C ASN A 50 0.28 9.66 -2.48
N LEU A 51 1.00 9.04 -1.54
CA LEU A 51 1.67 9.75 -0.44
C LEU A 51 2.69 10.78 -0.96
N ALA A 52 3.52 10.41 -1.95
CA ALA A 52 4.50 11.32 -2.53
C ALA A 52 3.84 12.48 -3.27
N GLU A 53 2.78 12.21 -4.04
CA GLU A 53 1.97 13.23 -4.70
C GLU A 53 1.28 14.16 -3.71
N GLY A 54 0.66 13.59 -2.67
CA GLY A 54 0.03 14.34 -1.59
C GLY A 54 1.03 15.26 -0.92
N TYR A 55 2.22 14.78 -0.57
CA TYR A 55 3.28 15.63 -0.02
C TYR A 55 3.62 16.80 -0.95
N ARG A 56 3.70 16.60 -2.27
CA ARG A 56 3.95 17.69 -3.23
C ARG A 56 2.78 18.67 -3.31
N LYS A 57 1.54 18.17 -3.20
CA LYS A 57 0.30 18.94 -3.25
C LYS A 57 -0.15 19.50 -1.89
N ARG A 58 0.61 19.30 -0.80
CA ARG A 58 0.26 19.66 0.60
C ARG A 58 -0.12 21.13 0.85
N ARG A 59 0.27 22.06 -0.05
CA ARG A 59 -0.15 23.47 0.03
C ARG A 59 -1.61 23.69 -0.42
N TYR A 60 -2.19 22.72 -1.14
CA TYR A 60 -3.55 22.76 -1.67
C TYR A 60 -4.40 21.73 -0.91
N ARG A 61 -5.12 22.18 0.12
CA ARG A 61 -5.83 21.30 1.07
C ARG A 61 -6.67 20.21 0.40
N ASN A 62 -7.51 20.57 -0.56
CA ASN A 62 -8.40 19.60 -1.22
C ASN A 62 -7.62 18.55 -2.04
N MET A 63 -6.54 18.96 -2.72
CA MET A 63 -5.69 18.04 -3.48
C MET A 63 -4.88 17.12 -2.55
N PHE A 64 -4.43 17.64 -1.41
CA PHE A 64 -3.77 16.84 -0.39
C PHE A 64 -4.70 15.78 0.17
N ILE A 65 -5.90 16.18 0.63
CA ILE A 65 -6.91 15.28 1.18
C ILE A 65 -7.30 14.21 0.15
N SER A 66 -7.56 14.61 -1.09
CA SER A 66 -7.86 13.66 -2.18
C SER A 66 -6.77 12.60 -2.31
N LYS A 67 -5.49 12.98 -2.23
CA LYS A 67 -4.39 12.00 -2.30
C LYS A 67 -4.24 11.12 -1.06
N MET A 68 -4.64 11.59 0.12
CA MET A 68 -4.69 10.74 1.31
C MET A 68 -5.83 9.72 1.21
N VAL A 69 -7.00 10.13 0.71
CA VAL A 69 -8.14 9.23 0.44
C VAL A 69 -7.76 8.19 -0.63
N ASP A 70 -7.12 8.61 -1.72
CA ASP A 70 -6.62 7.66 -2.73
C ASP A 70 -5.62 6.67 -2.11
N SER A 71 -4.75 7.12 -1.20
CA SER A 71 -3.78 6.23 -0.52
C SER A 71 -4.48 5.19 0.37
N ASP A 72 -5.53 5.59 1.10
CA ASP A 72 -6.29 4.70 1.97
C ASP A 72 -7.10 3.68 1.15
N ALA A 73 -7.72 4.12 0.05
CA ALA A 73 -8.44 3.25 -0.88
C ALA A 73 -7.54 2.17 -1.49
N GLU A 74 -6.35 2.55 -1.97
CA GLU A 74 -5.35 1.62 -2.52
C GLU A 74 -4.84 0.65 -1.45
N GLY A 75 -4.73 1.10 -0.19
CA GLY A 75 -4.39 0.24 0.94
C GLY A 75 -5.49 -0.79 1.26
N ALA A 76 -6.76 -0.38 1.20
CA ALA A 76 -7.89 -1.29 1.35
C ALA A 76 -7.94 -2.31 0.21
N GLU A 77 -7.77 -1.88 -1.04
CA GLU A 77 -7.70 -2.77 -2.20
C GLU A 77 -6.53 -3.76 -2.07
N THR A 78 -5.36 -3.32 -1.60
CA THR A 78 -4.22 -4.21 -1.36
C THR A 78 -4.57 -5.34 -0.39
N ARG A 79 -5.29 -5.05 0.70
CA ARG A 79 -5.72 -6.08 1.66
C ARG A 79 -6.66 -7.11 1.03
N VAL A 80 -7.59 -6.68 0.19
CA VAL A 80 -8.48 -7.59 -0.55
C VAL A 80 -7.66 -8.56 -1.41
N TRP A 81 -6.65 -8.08 -2.14
CA TRP A 81 -5.81 -8.94 -2.95
C TRP A 81 -4.87 -9.85 -2.13
N LEU A 82 -4.47 -9.42 -0.94
CA LEU A 82 -3.76 -10.28 0.02
C LEU A 82 -4.66 -11.42 0.51
N ASP A 83 -5.94 -11.16 0.80
CA ASP A 83 -6.91 -12.18 1.17
C ASP A 83 -7.07 -13.23 0.07
N PHE A 84 -7.24 -12.80 -1.19
CA PHE A 84 -7.26 -13.74 -2.33
C PHE A 84 -5.95 -14.53 -2.44
N ALA A 85 -4.79 -13.88 -2.29
CA ALA A 85 -3.50 -14.56 -2.37
C ALA A 85 -3.35 -15.65 -1.29
N ARG A 86 -3.86 -15.40 -0.08
CA ARG A 86 -3.91 -16.38 1.01
C ARG A 86 -4.86 -17.52 0.68
N ASP A 87 -6.11 -17.20 0.31
CA ASP A 87 -7.17 -18.20 0.15
C ASP A 87 -6.95 -19.11 -1.07
N CYS A 88 -6.26 -18.60 -2.09
CA CYS A 88 -5.79 -19.41 -3.22
C CYS A 88 -4.48 -20.16 -2.94
N GLY A 89 -3.87 -19.98 -1.76
CA GLY A 89 -2.64 -20.67 -1.35
C GLY A 89 -1.35 -20.15 -1.99
N TYR A 90 -1.35 -18.92 -2.52
CA TYR A 90 -0.19 -18.32 -3.18
C TYR A 90 0.73 -17.59 -2.20
N LEU A 91 0.18 -17.13 -1.07
CA LEU A 91 0.91 -16.41 -0.03
C LEU A 91 1.05 -17.28 1.24
N PRO A 92 2.24 -17.36 1.87
CA PRO A 92 2.41 -18.11 3.11
C PRO A 92 1.53 -17.57 4.25
N GLN A 93 1.05 -18.48 5.12
CA GLN A 93 0.14 -18.13 6.21
C GLN A 93 0.73 -17.11 7.19
N GLU A 94 2.05 -17.11 7.42
CA GLU A 94 2.68 -16.09 8.28
C GLU A 94 2.80 -14.71 7.61
N ARG A 95 2.80 -14.65 6.27
CA ARG A 95 3.02 -13.39 5.53
C ARG A 95 1.74 -12.58 5.37
N HIS A 96 0.59 -13.24 5.22
CA HIS A 96 -0.71 -12.57 5.16
C HIS A 96 -0.97 -11.63 6.35
N PRO A 97 -0.98 -12.09 7.62
CA PRO A 97 -1.30 -11.23 8.75
C PRO A 97 -0.26 -10.11 8.95
N TYR A 98 1.01 -10.38 8.62
CA TYR A 98 2.07 -9.37 8.66
C TYR A 98 1.78 -8.20 7.69
N LEU A 99 1.50 -8.54 6.42
CA LEU A 99 1.26 -7.53 5.39
C LEU A 99 -0.05 -6.78 5.63
N THR A 100 -1.12 -7.50 5.97
CA THR A 100 -2.44 -6.90 6.26
C THR A 100 -2.37 -5.93 7.44
N LYS A 101 -1.71 -6.32 8.55
CA LYS A 101 -1.51 -5.45 9.70
C LYS A 101 -0.69 -4.20 9.34
N GLY A 102 0.30 -4.33 8.46
CA GLY A 102 1.06 -3.20 7.97
C GLY A 102 0.19 -2.18 7.22
N TYR A 103 -0.78 -2.65 6.42
CA TYR A 103 -1.74 -1.77 5.74
C TYR A 103 -2.82 -1.19 6.66
N GLU A 104 -3.18 -1.88 7.73
CA GLU A 104 -4.00 -1.31 8.81
C GLU A 104 -3.29 -0.16 9.52
N GLU A 105 -2.02 -0.35 9.90
CA GLU A 105 -1.20 0.70 10.50
C GLU A 105 -1.07 1.91 9.55
N LEU A 106 -0.93 1.69 8.24
CA LEU A 106 -0.94 2.77 7.25
C LEU A 106 -2.26 3.56 7.27
N GLY A 107 -3.41 2.88 7.32
CA GLY A 107 -4.72 3.52 7.42
C GLY A 107 -4.86 4.36 8.69
N GLU A 108 -4.38 3.85 9.83
CA GLU A 108 -4.35 4.61 11.09
C GLU A 108 -3.46 5.86 11.00
N MET A 109 -2.27 5.74 10.39
CA MET A 109 -1.36 6.86 10.16
C MET A 109 -1.96 7.92 9.23
N LEU A 110 -2.75 7.51 8.23
CA LEU A 110 -3.47 8.42 7.33
C LEU A 110 -4.64 9.11 8.05
N GLY A 111 -5.42 8.36 8.83
CA GLY A 111 -6.57 8.85 9.61
C GLY A 111 -6.21 9.93 10.63
N GLN A 112 -5.01 9.87 11.22
CA GLN A 112 -4.48 10.89 12.13
C GLN A 112 -4.27 12.27 11.48
N HIS A 113 -4.32 12.37 10.14
CA HIS A 113 -4.13 13.63 9.42
C HIS A 113 -5.44 14.27 8.93
N HIS A 114 -6.60 13.70 9.27
CA HIS A 114 -7.93 14.17 8.84
C HIS A 114 -8.77 14.87 9.91
N GLN A 115 -8.25 15.01 11.14
CA GLN A 115 -8.89 15.76 12.23
C GLN A 115 -8.36 17.20 12.33
#